data_AF-A2SCQ6-F1
#
_entry.id   AF-A2SCQ6-F1
#
_cell.length_a   1.000
_cell.length_b   1.000
_cell.length_c   1.000
_cell.angle_alpha   90.00
_cell.angle_beta   90.00
_cell.angle_gamma   90.00
#
_symmetry.space_group_name_H-M   'P 1'
#
loop_
_entity.id
_entity.type
_entity.pdbx_description
1 polymer ?
#
loop_
_entity_poly.entity_id
_entity_poly.type
_entity_poly.pdbx_seq_one_letter_code
_entity_poly.pdbx_strand_id
1 'polypeptide(L)'
;MCRPSLGLMTTTAVSPPTVLRVLRWTSLLVALAVGLFFLNDAFFSAWVAGGPPSEHKLGWERRSQGSLAFALASLFAGAFLFRALVRLPKPGRLSWFLAAVAILLAAAPLVAREVLIDKCLDSGGRWNNMFIECER
;
A
#
# COMPACT_ATOMS: atom_id res chain seq x y z
N MET A 1 -41.36 18.02 -46.61
CA MET A 1 -41.03 18.52 -45.25
C MET A 1 -40.99 17.34 -44.30
N CYS A 2 -39.86 17.13 -43.59
CA CYS A 2 -39.75 16.55 -42.23
C CYS A 2 -38.27 16.14 -41.96
N ARG A 3 -37.58 16.90 -41.11
CA ARG A 3 -36.26 16.56 -40.53
C ARG A 3 -36.48 15.73 -39.26
N PRO A 4 -35.69 14.69 -38.98
CA PRO A 4 -35.64 14.08 -37.66
C PRO A 4 -34.84 14.99 -36.71
N SER A 5 -35.46 15.32 -35.59
CA SER A 5 -34.91 16.08 -34.47
C SER A 5 -33.83 15.27 -33.75
N LEU A 6 -32.59 15.80 -33.73
CA LEU A 6 -31.55 15.36 -32.81
C LEU A 6 -32.00 15.64 -31.37
N GLY A 7 -32.38 14.60 -30.64
CA GLY A 7 -32.56 14.66 -29.19
C GLY A 7 -31.20 14.77 -28.52
N LEU A 8 -30.83 16.00 -28.13
CA LEU A 8 -29.72 16.25 -27.20
C LEU A 8 -30.08 15.62 -25.85
N MET A 9 -29.60 14.40 -25.59
CA MET A 9 -29.53 13.88 -24.23
C MET A 9 -28.44 14.64 -23.49
N THR A 10 -28.81 15.75 -22.87
CA THR A 10 -28.00 16.42 -21.85
C THR A 10 -27.95 15.52 -20.62
N THR A 11 -26.94 14.64 -20.58
CA THR A 11 -26.52 14.00 -19.33
C THR A 11 -26.08 15.10 -18.37
N THR A 12 -26.95 15.46 -17.44
CA THR A 12 -26.60 16.33 -16.31
C THR A 12 -25.53 15.61 -15.50
N ALA A 13 -24.30 16.10 -15.60
CA ALA A 13 -23.21 15.64 -14.77
C ALA A 13 -23.54 16.04 -13.32
N VAL A 14 -24.12 15.12 -12.55
CA VAL A 14 -24.32 15.29 -11.11
C VAL A 14 -22.94 15.44 -10.50
N SER A 15 -22.63 16.63 -9.99
CA SER A 15 -21.38 16.88 -9.30
C SER A 15 -21.33 16.02 -8.03
N PRO A 16 -20.19 15.37 -7.73
CA PRO A 16 -20.09 14.59 -6.51
C PRO A 16 -20.29 15.52 -5.31
N PRO A 17 -21.01 15.08 -4.27
CA PRO A 17 -21.21 15.88 -3.07
C PRO A 17 -19.84 16.34 -2.53
N THR A 18 -19.77 17.59 -2.06
CA THR A 18 -18.55 18.24 -1.58
C THR A 18 -17.78 17.35 -0.59
N VAL A 19 -18.49 16.60 0.25
CA VAL A 19 -17.94 15.63 1.20
C VAL A 19 -17.10 14.55 0.51
N LEU A 20 -17.59 13.91 -0.56
CA LEU A 20 -16.83 12.87 -1.28
C LEU A 20 -15.60 13.46 -1.98
N ARG A 21 -15.67 14.71 -2.44
CA ARG A 21 -14.52 15.40 -3.02
C ARG A 21 -13.44 15.65 -1.97
N VAL A 22 -13.82 16.12 -0.78
CA VAL A 22 -12.88 16.32 0.33
C VAL A 22 -12.29 14.99 0.79
N LEU A 23 -13.12 13.96 1.00
CA LEU A 23 -12.65 12.62 1.37
C LEU A 23 -11.66 12.04 0.37
N ARG A 24 -11.95 12.18 -0.93
CA ARG A 24 -11.08 11.71 -2.01
C ARG A 24 -9.67 12.31 -1.93
N TRP A 25 -9.57 13.62 -1.77
CA TRP A 25 -8.28 14.30 -1.73
C TRP A 25 -7.56 14.06 -0.39
N THR A 26 -8.28 14.12 0.72
CA THR A 26 -7.71 13.84 2.05
C THR A 26 -7.17 12.42 2.13
N SER A 27 -7.90 11.41 1.65
CA SER A 27 -7.41 10.03 1.62
C SER A 27 -6.14 9.86 0.78
N LEU A 28 -6.05 10.57 -0.35
CA LEU A 28 -4.87 10.53 -1.21
C LEU A 28 -3.66 11.20 -0.53
N LEU A 29 -3.86 12.36 0.09
CA LEU A 29 -2.78 13.08 0.79
C LEU A 29 -2.26 12.28 1.98
N VAL A 30 -3.15 11.67 2.76
CA VAL A 30 -2.76 10.79 3.88
C VAL A 30 -1.97 9.59 3.36
N ALA A 31 -2.46 8.93 2.31
CA ALA A 31 -1.77 7.79 1.70
C ALA A 31 -0.37 8.15 1.17
N LEU A 32 -0.22 9.34 0.57
CA LEU A 32 1.06 9.88 0.12
C LEU A 32 2.00 10.15 1.30
N ALA A 33 1.51 10.79 2.37
CA ALA A 33 2.32 11.07 3.56
C ALA A 33 2.81 9.78 4.23
N VAL A 34 1.92 8.80 4.41
CA VAL A 34 2.26 7.48 4.94
C VAL A 34 3.23 6.74 4.01
N GLY A 35 3.00 6.82 2.69
CA GLY A 35 3.88 6.20 1.69
C GLY A 35 5.29 6.77 1.72
N LEU A 36 5.42 8.09 1.79
CA LEU A 36 6.71 8.77 1.91
C LEU A 36 7.42 8.43 3.22
N PHE A 37 6.69 8.34 4.33
CA PHE A 37 7.24 7.91 5.61
C PHE A 37 7.86 6.52 5.53
N PHE A 38 7.13 5.53 5.00
CA PHE A 38 7.63 4.17 4.84
C PHE A 38 8.73 4.06 3.79
N LEU A 39 8.66 4.83 2.71
CA LEU A 39 9.71 4.86 1.69
C LEU A 39 11.02 5.39 2.28
N ASN A 40 10.95 6.44 3.10
CA ASN A 40 12.11 6.96 3.83
C ASN A 40 12.70 5.92 4.78
N ASP A 41 11.87 5.21 5.56
CA ASP A 41 12.33 4.11 6.42
C ASP A 41 12.96 2.97 5.62
N ALA A 42 12.41 2.65 4.44
CA ALA A 42 12.95 1.63 3.55
C ALA A 42 14.35 2.00 3.02
N PHE A 43 14.53 3.25 2.58
CA PHE A 43 15.82 3.77 2.13
C PHE A 43 16.84 3.81 3.26
N PHE A 44 16.45 4.31 4.43
CA PHE A 44 17.32 4.33 5.60
C PHE A 44 17.76 2.92 6.00
N SER A 45 16.82 1.98 6.07
CA SER A 45 17.13 0.59 6.43
C SER A 45 18.02 -0.10 5.38
N ALA A 46 17.79 0.15 4.09
CA ALA A 46 18.64 -0.36 3.01
C ALA A 46 20.06 0.20 3.11
N TRP A 47 20.20 1.50 3.40
CA TRP A 47 21.48 2.14 3.59
C TRP A 47 22.27 1.51 4.75
N VAL A 48 21.60 1.30 5.90
CA VAL A 48 22.22 0.66 7.06
C VAL A 48 22.62 -0.79 6.75
N ALA A 49 21.78 -1.55 6.04
CA ALA A 49 22.10 -2.92 5.62
C ALA A 49 23.26 -2.98 4.59
N GLY A 50 23.38 -1.99 3.72
CA GLY A 50 24.42 -1.90 2.70
C GLY A 50 25.76 -1.36 3.19
N GLY A 51 25.81 -0.82 4.42
CA GLY A 51 27.00 -0.25 5.04
C GLY A 51 28.04 -1.30 5.49
N PRO A 52 29.05 -0.88 6.28
CA PRO A 52 30.03 -1.79 6.86
C PRO A 52 29.35 -2.89 7.69
N PRO A 53 29.98 -4.07 7.84
CA PRO A 53 29.38 -5.22 8.52
C PRO A 53 28.89 -4.82 9.91
N SER A 54 27.58 -4.99 10.13
CA SER A 54 26.90 -4.77 11.40
C SER A 54 26.28 -6.08 11.87
N GLU A 55 26.09 -6.21 13.20
CA GLU A 55 25.61 -7.46 13.82
C GLU A 55 24.21 -7.90 13.36
N HIS A 56 23.41 -7.00 12.76
CA HIS A 56 22.00 -7.24 12.39
C HIS A 56 21.66 -6.86 10.94
N LYS A 57 22.59 -7.13 10.02
CA LYS A 57 22.42 -6.79 8.60
C LYS A 57 21.13 -7.38 7.99
N LEU A 58 20.78 -8.62 8.34
CA LEU A 58 19.59 -9.30 7.79
C LEU A 58 18.30 -8.68 8.32
N GLY A 59 18.29 -8.24 9.58
CA GLY A 59 17.20 -7.51 10.21
C GLY A 59 16.88 -6.21 9.50
N TRP A 60 17.92 -5.42 9.21
CA TRP A 60 17.80 -4.17 8.45
C TRP A 60 17.32 -4.40 7.01
N GLU A 61 17.79 -5.46 6.34
CA GLU A 61 17.34 -5.81 5.00
C GLU A 61 15.85 -6.19 4.99
N ARG A 62 15.41 -7.04 5.95
CA ARG A 62 14.00 -7.41 6.10
C ARG A 62 13.11 -6.21 6.42
N ARG A 63 13.59 -5.31 7.29
CA ARG A 63 12.90 -4.06 7.59
C ARG A 63 12.74 -3.20 6.34
N SER A 64 13.80 -3.05 5.55
CA SER A 64 13.77 -2.29 4.30
C SER A 64 12.72 -2.84 3.32
N GLN A 65 12.71 -4.16 3.11
CA GLN A 65 11.74 -4.82 2.24
C GLN A 65 10.30 -4.64 2.74
N GLY A 66 10.08 -4.78 4.05
CA GLY A 66 8.75 -4.59 4.65
C GLY A 66 8.25 -3.15 4.52
N SER A 67 9.10 -2.17 4.82
CA SER A 67 8.77 -0.76 4.68
C SER A 67 8.52 -0.37 3.22
N LEU A 68 9.29 -0.91 2.27
CA LEU A 68 9.03 -0.70 0.85
C LEU A 68 7.66 -1.27 0.44
N ALA A 69 7.31 -2.47 0.91
CA ALA A 69 6.01 -3.08 0.66
C ALA A 69 4.87 -2.23 1.23
N PHE A 70 4.99 -1.72 2.46
CA PHE A 70 4.01 -0.81 3.06
C PHE A 70 3.89 0.53 2.32
N ALA A 71 5.00 1.09 1.85
CA ALA A 71 5.00 2.30 1.04
C ALA A 71 4.22 2.11 -0.26
N LEU A 72 4.46 1.01 -0.97
CA LEU A 72 3.71 0.69 -2.18
C LEU A 72 2.23 0.41 -1.86
N ALA A 73 1.96 -0.37 -0.81
CA ALA A 73 0.59 -0.68 -0.37
C ALA A 73 -0.22 0.60 -0.09
N SER A 74 0.37 1.59 0.59
CA SER A 74 -0.32 2.85 0.87
C SER A 74 -0.61 3.65 -0.39
N LEU A 75 0.33 3.70 -1.34
CA LEU A 75 0.13 4.37 -2.64
C LEU A 75 -1.01 3.72 -3.44
N PHE A 76 -1.03 2.39 -3.51
CA PHE A 76 -2.10 1.65 -4.18
C PHE A 76 -3.45 1.82 -3.47
N ALA A 77 -3.48 1.83 -2.14
CA ALA A 77 -4.69 2.09 -1.36
C ALA A 77 -5.23 3.51 -1.57
N GLY A 78 -4.35 4.52 -1.58
CA GLY A 78 -4.69 5.90 -1.89
C GLY A 78 -5.26 6.05 -3.29
N ALA A 79 -4.63 5.42 -4.29
CA ALA A 79 -5.12 5.41 -5.67
C ALA A 79 -6.48 4.70 -5.80
N PHE A 80 -6.68 3.59 -5.09
CA PHE A 80 -7.96 2.90 -5.01
C PHE A 80 -9.05 3.83 -4.46
N LEU A 81 -8.87 4.39 -3.26
CA LEU A 81 -9.84 5.26 -2.61
C LEU A 81 -10.15 6.48 -3.48
N PHE A 82 -9.11 7.11 -4.04
CA PHE A 82 -9.26 8.27 -4.89
C PHE A 82 -10.13 8.00 -6.12
N ARG A 83 -10.04 6.80 -6.70
CA ARG A 83 -10.83 6.40 -7.88
C ARG A 83 -12.21 5.86 -7.50
N ALA A 84 -12.30 5.10 -6.41
CA ALA A 84 -13.54 4.46 -5.97
C ALA A 84 -14.57 5.49 -5.50
N LEU A 85 -14.14 6.53 -4.77
CA LEU A 85 -15.02 7.57 -4.23
C LEU A 85 -15.73 8.40 -5.31
N VAL A 86 -15.21 8.45 -6.54
CA VAL A 86 -15.85 9.13 -7.69
C VAL A 86 -16.96 8.29 -8.31
N ARG A 87 -16.87 6.96 -8.18
CA ARG A 87 -17.72 6.00 -8.89
C ARG A 87 -18.65 5.22 -7.96
N LEU A 88 -18.84 5.70 -6.73
CA LEU A 88 -19.81 5.11 -5.82
C LEU A 88 -21.22 5.18 -6.43
N PRO A 89 -22.05 4.12 -6.28
CA PRO A 89 -21.84 2.94 -5.45
C PRO A 89 -21.05 1.78 -6.11
N LYS A 90 -20.74 1.85 -7.40
CA LYS A 90 -20.13 0.74 -8.17
C LYS A 90 -18.70 1.09 -8.62
N PRO A 91 -17.67 0.84 -7.79
CA PRO A 91 -16.29 1.01 -8.22
C PRO A 91 -15.96 0.09 -9.40
N GLY A 92 -15.15 0.58 -10.35
CA GLY A 92 -14.78 -0.18 -11.54
C GLY A 92 -13.76 -1.28 -11.26
N ARG A 93 -13.57 -2.21 -12.23
CA ARG A 93 -12.62 -3.33 -12.13
C ARG A 93 -11.20 -2.88 -11.76
N LEU A 94 -10.72 -1.78 -12.35
CA LEU A 94 -9.40 -1.24 -12.04
C LEU A 94 -9.27 -0.79 -10.57
N SER A 95 -10.33 -0.25 -9.97
CA SER A 95 -10.31 0.11 -8.54
C SER A 95 -10.15 -1.15 -7.67
N TRP A 96 -10.89 -2.21 -7.97
CA TRP A 96 -10.73 -3.49 -7.27
C TRP A 96 -9.35 -4.11 -7.45
N PHE A 97 -8.77 -4.01 -8.64
CA PHE A 97 -7.39 -4.45 -8.86
C PHE A 97 -6.40 -3.69 -7.97
N LEU A 98 -6.50 -2.35 -7.90
CA LEU A 98 -5.65 -1.54 -7.01
C LEU A 98 -5.83 -1.91 -5.54
N ALA A 99 -7.07 -2.17 -5.10
CA ALA A 99 -7.34 -2.64 -3.74
C ALA A 99 -6.71 -4.00 -3.47
N ALA A 100 -6.82 -4.96 -4.41
CA ALA A 100 -6.22 -6.28 -4.28
C ALA A 100 -4.69 -6.20 -4.18
N VAL A 101 -4.05 -5.40 -5.04
CA VAL A 101 -2.59 -5.19 -4.99
C VAL A 101 -2.18 -4.54 -3.67
N ALA A 102 -2.91 -3.53 -3.19
CA ALA A 102 -2.64 -2.90 -1.90
C ALA A 102 -2.70 -3.91 -0.74
N ILE A 103 -3.73 -4.76 -0.72
CA ILE A 103 -3.91 -5.79 0.32
C ILE A 103 -2.77 -6.82 0.26
N LEU A 104 -2.44 -7.31 -0.93
CA LEU A 104 -1.36 -8.30 -1.11
C LEU A 104 -0.02 -7.74 -0.64
N LEU A 105 0.30 -6.50 -1.01
CA LEU A 105 1.54 -5.83 -0.58
C LEU A 105 1.57 -5.58 0.93
N ALA A 106 0.45 -5.22 1.55
CA ALA A 106 0.38 -5.04 3.00
C ALA A 106 0.48 -6.36 3.77
N ALA A 107 -0.08 -7.44 3.23
CA ALA A 107 -0.04 -8.76 3.84
C ALA A 107 1.33 -9.45 3.68
N ALA A 108 2.02 -9.23 2.56
CA ALA A 108 3.30 -9.87 2.24
C ALA A 108 4.34 -9.83 3.37
N PRO A 109 4.68 -8.67 3.97
CA PRO A 109 5.67 -8.62 5.05
C PRO A 109 5.19 -9.29 6.34
N LEU A 110 3.88 -9.29 6.61
CA LEU A 110 3.30 -9.96 7.78
C LEU A 110 3.43 -11.48 7.64
N VAL A 111 3.00 -12.02 6.50
CA VAL A 111 3.09 -13.46 6.22
C VAL A 111 4.54 -13.92 6.17
N ALA A 112 5.43 -13.15 5.53
CA ALA A 112 6.85 -13.48 5.48
C ALA A 112 7.49 -13.54 6.87
N ARG A 113 7.11 -12.65 7.78
CA ARG A 113 7.58 -12.66 9.17
C ARG A 113 7.16 -13.93 9.90
N GLU A 114 5.89 -14.33 9.80
CA GLU A 114 5.41 -15.55 10.47
C GLU A 114 6.12 -16.81 9.94
N VAL A 115 6.33 -16.91 8.63
CA VAL A 115 7.08 -18.03 8.02
C VAL A 115 8.54 -18.08 8.51
N LEU A 116 9.16 -16.92 8.74
CA LEU A 116 10.54 -16.85 9.25
C LEU A 116 10.62 -17.23 10.74
N ILE A 117 9.62 -16.84 11.54
CA ILE A 117 9.52 -17.21 12.95
C ILE A 117 9.39 -18.72 13.07
N ASP A 118 8.46 -19.32 12.32
CA ASP A 118 8.20 -20.76 12.33
C ASP A 118 9.47 -21.57 12.01
N LYS A 119 10.15 -21.22 10.91
CA LYS A 119 11.43 -21.83 10.53
C LYS A 119 12.53 -21.67 11.58
N CYS A 120 12.55 -20.56 12.32
CA CYS A 120 13.53 -20.34 13.38
C CYS A 120 13.27 -21.30 14.55
N LEU A 121 12.01 -21.39 15.00
CA LEU A 121 11.59 -22.24 16.10
C LEU A 121 11.79 -23.73 15.78
N ASP A 122 11.47 -24.15 14.54
CA ASP A 122 11.70 -25.52 14.07
C ASP A 122 13.18 -25.92 14.07
N SER A 123 14.07 -24.95 13.87
CA SER A 123 15.53 -25.16 13.92
C SER A 123 16.11 -25.18 15.33
N GLY A 124 15.27 -25.04 16.36
CA GLY A 124 15.69 -24.93 17.77
C GLY A 124 16.27 -23.57 18.16
N GLY A 125 16.12 -22.55 17.29
CA GLY A 125 16.55 -21.19 17.58
C GLY A 125 15.54 -20.39 18.39
N ARG A 126 15.94 -19.18 18.80
CA ARG A 126 15.07 -18.21 19.48
C ARG A 126 14.87 -16.99 18.59
N TRP A 127 13.62 -16.66 18.28
CA TRP A 127 13.31 -15.47 17.50
C TRP A 127 13.51 -14.19 18.32
N ASN A 128 14.34 -13.27 17.83
CA ASN A 128 14.50 -11.94 18.41
C ASN A 128 13.64 -10.91 17.66
N ASN A 129 12.65 -10.35 18.36
CA ASN A 129 11.74 -9.35 17.83
C ASN A 129 12.39 -7.98 17.59
N MET A 130 13.45 -7.64 18.32
CA MET A 130 14.14 -6.35 18.19
C MET A 130 14.92 -6.28 16.88
N PHE A 131 15.60 -7.39 16.51
CA PHE A 131 16.45 -7.44 15.34
C PHE A 131 15.82 -8.17 14.15
N ILE A 132 14.62 -8.74 14.31
CA ILE A 132 13.90 -9.47 13.24
C ILE A 132 14.80 -10.60 12.69
N GLU A 133 15.48 -11.31 13.59
CA GLU A 133 16.49 -12.32 13.30
C GLU A 133 16.33 -13.54 14.23
N CYS A 134 16.87 -14.67 13.79
CA CYS A 134 16.89 -15.90 14.57
C CYS A 134 18.22 -15.99 15.32
N GLU A 135 18.16 -16.00 16.65
CA GLU A 135 19.31 -16.31 17.51
C GLU A 135 19.47 -17.83 17.58
N ARG A 136 20.69 -18.31 17.38
CA ARG A 136 21.06 -19.72 17.55
C ARG A 136 21.94 -19.88 18.77
#